data_AF-A0A7X3UDR1-F1
#
_entry.id   AF-A0A7X3UDR1-F1
#
_cell.length_a   1.000
_cell.length_b   1.000
_cell.length_c   1.000
_cell.angle_alpha   90.00
_cell.angle_beta   90.00
_cell.angle_gamma   90.00
#
_symmetry.space_group_name_H-M   'P 1'
#
loop_
_entity.id
_entity.type
_entity.pdbx_description
1 polymer ?
#
loop_
_entity_poly.entity_id
_entity_poly.type
_entity_poly.pdbx_seq_one_letter_code
_entity_poly.pdbx_strand_id
1 'polypeptide(L)'
;MSEAIEAVVRFKVTARSVEHDGYWTTKALETGIVTAGPTRDEAEARNGKAHVLLVRRIKRLGLIALAEFMDAHGMDYEIGDPGLTNRSAEQLPLAA
;
A
#
# COMPACT_ATOMS: atom_id res chain seq x y z
N MET A 1 -7.76 -25.74 3.30
CA MET A 1 -6.67 -24.87 3.78
C MET A 1 -6.34 -23.86 2.69
N SER A 2 -6.18 -22.57 2.99
CA SER A 2 -5.77 -21.58 2.00
C SER A 2 -4.26 -21.67 1.74
N GLU A 3 -3.83 -21.55 0.48
CA GLU A 3 -2.41 -21.45 0.11
C GLU A 3 -1.73 -20.28 0.86
N ALA A 4 -0.45 -20.47 1.19
CA ALA A 4 0.36 -19.45 1.86
C ALA A 4 0.52 -18.21 0.97
N ILE A 5 0.71 -17.04 1.58
CA ILE A 5 1.08 -15.82 0.87
C ILE A 5 2.58 -15.90 0.57
N GLU A 6 2.99 -15.68 -0.68
CA GLU A 6 4.38 -15.70 -1.15
C GLU A 6 4.97 -14.30 -1.27
N ALA A 7 4.14 -13.28 -1.57
CA ALA A 7 4.57 -11.89 -1.71
C ALA A 7 3.46 -10.91 -1.30
N VAL A 8 3.90 -9.69 -0.99
CA VAL A 8 3.04 -8.53 -0.80
C VAL A 8 3.45 -7.48 -1.83
N VAL A 9 2.49 -7.00 -2.62
CA VAL A 9 2.69 -5.86 -3.51
C VAL A 9 2.09 -4.62 -2.85
N ARG A 10 2.91 -3.59 -2.65
CA ARG A 10 2.51 -2.30 -2.08
C ARG A 10 2.52 -1.26 -3.18
N PHE A 11 1.40 -0.59 -3.38
CA PHE A 11 1.29 0.48 -4.36
C PHE A 11 1.74 1.77 -3.67
N LYS A 12 2.65 2.50 -4.30
CA LYS A 12 3.02 3.83 -3.84
C LYS A 12 1.99 4.80 -4.41
N VAL A 13 1.21 5.38 -3.53
CA VAL A 13 0.14 6.31 -3.89
C VAL A 13 0.40 7.66 -3.25
N THR A 14 0.07 8.71 -3.99
CA THR A 14 0.00 10.07 -3.47
C THR A 14 -1.35 10.23 -2.81
N ALA A 15 -1.37 10.59 -1.53
CA ALA A 15 -2.60 10.74 -0.77
C ALA A 15 -2.81 12.19 -0.35
N ARG A 16 -4.07 12.62 -0.36
CA ARG A 16 -4.49 13.90 0.21
C ARG A 16 -5.46 13.66 1.36
N SER A 17 -5.16 14.26 2.50
CA SER A 17 -5.98 14.18 3.70
C SER A 17 -6.76 15.47 3.94
N VAL A 18 -8.02 15.37 4.33
CA VAL A 18 -8.92 16.48 4.63
C VAL A 18 -9.74 16.16 5.87
N GLU A 19 -9.85 17.14 6.77
CA GLU A 19 -10.70 17.07 7.95
C GLU A 19 -12.14 17.52 7.62
N HIS A 20 -13.11 16.75 8.09
CA HIS A 20 -14.55 17.01 7.98
C HIS A 20 -15.22 16.61 9.30
N ASP A 21 -15.89 17.56 9.95
CA ASP A 21 -16.73 17.32 11.14
C ASP A 21 -16.05 16.50 12.26
N GLY A 22 -14.77 16.78 12.52
CA GLY A 22 -13.98 16.10 13.56
C GLY A 22 -13.44 14.72 13.16
N TYR A 23 -13.55 14.34 11.88
CA TYR A 23 -12.95 13.14 11.32
C TYR A 23 -12.05 13.47 10.14
N TRP A 24 -11.06 12.61 9.90
CA TRP A 24 -10.14 12.73 8.80
C TRP A 24 -10.49 11.74 7.70
N THR A 25 -10.44 12.22 6.46
CA THR A 25 -10.53 11.40 5.26
C THR A 25 -9.24 11.52 4.48
N THR A 26 -8.78 10.41 3.91
CA THR A 26 -7.59 10.36 3.07
C THR A 26 -7.96 9.71 1.74
N LYS A 27 -7.68 10.42 0.64
CA LYS A 27 -7.92 9.95 -0.73
C LYS A 27 -6.60 9.72 -1.45
N ALA A 28 -6.39 8.51 -1.96
CA ALA A 28 -5.32 8.24 -2.93
C ALA A 28 -5.71 8.82 -4.29
N LEU A 29 -4.80 9.59 -4.91
CA LEU A 29 -5.07 10.32 -6.13
C LEU A 29 -5.13 9.39 -7.35
N GLU A 30 -4.30 8.35 -7.35
CA GLU A 30 -4.14 7.41 -8.45
C GLU A 30 -5.30 6.41 -8.53
N THR A 31 -5.77 5.93 -7.38
CA THR A 31 -6.82 4.89 -7.30
C THR A 31 -8.20 5.45 -6.98
N GLY A 32 -8.28 6.67 -6.44
CA GLY A 32 -9.51 7.25 -5.94
C GLY A 32 -10.03 6.64 -4.63
N ILE A 33 -9.31 5.67 -4.04
CA ILE A 33 -9.73 5.02 -2.79
C ILE A 33 -9.68 6.03 -1.64
N VAL A 34 -10.80 6.13 -0.92
CA VAL A 34 -10.97 7.00 0.25
C VAL A 34 -11.06 6.14 1.51
N THR A 35 -10.27 6.49 2.52
CA THR A 35 -10.31 5.91 3.86
C THR A 35 -10.60 7.00 4.87
N ALA A 36 -11.18 6.62 6.02
CA ALA A 36 -11.52 7.55 7.08
C ALA A 36 -10.99 7.08 8.44
N GLY A 37 -10.69 8.03 9.31
CA GLY A 37 -10.20 7.80 10.66
C GLY A 37 -10.50 8.99 11.60
N PRO A 38 -10.44 8.78 12.92
CA PRO A 38 -10.57 9.84 13.91
C PRO A 38 -9.39 10.83 13.88
N THR A 39 -8.22 10.38 13.42
CA THR A 39 -7.03 11.22 13.24
C THR A 39 -6.52 11.13 11.81
N ARG A 40 -5.74 12.12 11.39
CA ARG A 40 -5.06 12.12 10.09
C ARG A 40 -4.22 10.87 9.89
N ASP A 41 -3.38 10.54 10.88
CA ASP A 41 -2.47 9.40 10.83
C ASP A 41 -3.22 8.08 10.69
N GLU A 42 -4.37 7.93 11.37
CA GLU A 42 -5.20 6.74 11.21
C GLU A 42 -5.82 6.64 9.81
N ALA A 43 -6.31 7.76 9.27
CA ALA A 43 -6.89 7.79 7.92
C ALA A 43 -5.83 7.45 6.86
N GLU A 44 -4.62 7.98 7.00
CA GLU A 44 -3.47 7.71 6.12
C GLU A 44 -2.96 6.26 6.26
N ALA A 45 -2.84 5.75 7.49
CA ALA A 45 -2.42 4.36 7.72
C ALA A 45 -3.43 3.34 7.15
N ARG A 46 -4.74 3.63 7.26
CA ARG A 46 -5.79 2.83 6.60
C ARG A 46 -5.68 2.93 5.09
N ASN A 47 -5.38 4.12 4.55
CA ASN A 47 -5.17 4.31 3.11
C ASN A 47 -4.00 3.45 2.63
N GLY A 48 -2.85 3.50 3.31
CA GLY A 48 -1.69 2.70 2.96
C GLY A 48 -1.97 1.18 2.97
N LYS A 49 -2.81 0.70 3.90
CA LYS A 49 -3.23 -0.71 3.95
C LYS A 49 -4.21 -1.11 2.84
N ALA A 50 -5.05 -0.18 2.38
CA ALA A 50 -5.98 -0.45 1.28
C ALA A 50 -5.27 -0.67 -0.07
N HIS A 51 -4.02 -0.23 -0.18
CA HIS A 51 -3.18 -0.29 -1.38
C HIS A 51 -2.17 -1.45 -1.32
N VAL A 52 -2.65 -2.60 -0.85
CA VAL A 52 -1.84 -3.81 -0.69
C VAL A 52 -2.51 -4.99 -1.38
N LEU A 53 -1.78 -5.67 -2.27
CA LEU A 53 -2.18 -6.96 -2.83
C LEU A 53 -1.40 -8.09 -2.15
N LEU A 54 -2.14 -9.11 -1.70
CA LEU A 54 -1.57 -10.34 -1.17
C LEU A 54 -1.46 -11.37 -2.30
N VAL A 55 -0.23 -11.79 -2.61
CA VAL A 55 0.06 -12.71 -3.71
C VAL A 55 0.40 -14.07 -3.13
N ARG A 56 -0.44 -15.08 -3.44
CA ARG A 56 -0.23 -16.47 -2.99
C ARG A 56 0.64 -17.30 -3.91
N ARG A 57 0.74 -16.92 -5.18
CA ARG A 57 1.57 -17.61 -6.16
C ARG A 57 2.12 -16.64 -7.18
N ILE A 58 3.42 -16.38 -7.14
CA ILE A 58 4.05 -15.48 -8.09
C ILE A 58 4.35 -16.23 -9.40
N LYS A 59 3.68 -15.83 -10.48
CA LYS A 59 4.00 -16.29 -11.84
C LYS A 59 4.66 -15.15 -12.61
N ARG A 60 5.72 -15.46 -13.35
CA ARG A 60 6.45 -14.47 -14.18
C ARG A 60 5.52 -13.68 -15.11
N LEU A 61 4.58 -14.35 -15.78
CA LEU A 61 3.59 -13.67 -16.63
C LEU A 61 2.68 -12.72 -15.86
N GLY A 62 2.31 -13.06 -14.63
CA GLY A 62 1.50 -12.19 -13.77
C GLY A 62 2.29 -10.95 -13.31
N LEU A 63 3.58 -11.10 -13.03
CA LEU A 63 4.47 -9.97 -12.72
C LEU A 63 4.66 -9.03 -13.91
N ILE A 64 4.81 -9.58 -15.12
CA ILE A 64 4.91 -8.78 -16.35
C ILE A 64 3.61 -7.99 -16.57
N ALA A 65 2.46 -8.66 -16.50
CA ALA A 65 1.17 -7.99 -16.65
C ALA A 65 0.93 -6.91 -15.57
N LEU A 66 1.39 -7.16 -14.33
CA LEU A 66 1.36 -6.17 -13.27
C LEU A 66 2.26 -4.97 -13.61
N ALA A 67 3.51 -5.21 -14.02
CA ALA A 67 4.42 -4.13 -14.40
C ALA A 67 3.85 -3.28 -15.55
N GLU A 68 3.34 -3.92 -16.61
CA GLU A 68 2.70 -3.24 -17.74
C GLU A 68 1.49 -2.41 -17.31
N PHE A 69 0.66 -2.94 -16.40
CA PHE A 69 -0.46 -2.20 -15.84
C PHE A 69 0.01 -0.98 -15.03
N MET A 70 1.00 -1.17 -14.15
CA MET A 70 1.51 -0.09 -13.30
C MET A 70 2.16 1.02 -14.13
N ASP A 71 2.94 0.67 -15.15
CA ASP A 71 3.54 1.63 -16.09
C ASP A 71 2.47 2.40 -16.88
N ALA A 72 1.44 1.70 -17.38
CA ALA A 72 0.34 2.33 -18.14
C ALA A 72 -0.48 3.33 -17.30
N HIS A 73 -0.48 3.16 -15.97
CA HIS A 73 -1.18 4.03 -15.03
C HIS A 73 -0.26 5.01 -14.29
N GLY A 74 1.05 5.01 -14.59
CA GLY A 74 2.03 5.90 -13.93
C GLY A 74 2.12 5.66 -12.43
N MET A 75 1.93 4.43 -11.97
CA MET A 75 1.95 4.07 -10.55
C MET A 75 3.21 3.31 -10.19
N ASP A 76 3.89 3.74 -9.12
CA ASP A 76 5.01 2.99 -8.56
C ASP A 76 4.52 1.87 -7.62
N TYR A 77 5.32 0.81 -7.48
CA TYR A 77 5.05 -0.26 -6.54
C TYR A 77 6.32 -0.91 -5.99
N GLU A 78 6.15 -1.64 -4.89
CA GLU A 78 7.18 -2.46 -4.27
C GLU A 78 6.65 -3.87 -4.05
N ILE A 79 7.45 -4.88 -4.40
CA ILE A 79 7.18 -6.28 -4.06
C ILE A 79 8.07 -6.66 -2.89
N GLY A 80 7.47 -7.07 -1.78
CA GLY A 80 8.18 -7.49 -0.58
C GLY A 80 7.78 -8.90 -0.11
N ASP A 81 8.61 -9.46 0.77
CA ASP A 81 8.33 -10.72 1.48
C ASP A 81 7.19 -10.52 2.50
N PRO A 82 6.19 -11.42 2.55
CA PRO A 82 5.10 -11.34 3.52
C PRO A 82 5.54 -11.48 4.98
N GLY A 83 6.73 -12.04 5.24
CA GLY A 83 7.32 -12.19 6.57
C GLY A 83 8.15 -11.00 7.06
N LEU A 84 8.52 -10.05 6.18
CA LEU A 84 9.31 -8.88 6.55
C LEU A 84 8.48 -7.66 6.97
N THR A 85 7.16 -7.71 6.84
CA THR A 85 6.28 -6.54 7.05
C THR A 85 6.20 -6.04 8.50
N ASN A 86 6.84 -6.72 9.46
CA ASN A 86 6.89 -6.32 10.88
C ASN A 86 8.29 -5.99 11.42
N ARG A 87 9.39 -6.15 10.66
CA ARG A 87 10.76 -5.88 11.19
C ARG A 87 11.41 -4.60 10.67
N SER A 88 10.88 -4.00 9.61
CA SER A 88 11.52 -2.84 8.97
C SER A 88 10.99 -1.48 9.44
N ALA A 89 9.90 -1.44 10.21
CA ALA A 89 9.32 -0.18 10.71
C ALA A 89 9.92 0.29 12.05
N GLU A 90 10.69 -0.55 12.75
CA GLU A 90 11.33 -0.21 14.04
C GLU A 90 12.84 0.05 13.96
N GLN A 91 13.46 -0.03 12.77
CA GLN A 91 14.92 0.09 12.64
C GLN A 91 15.35 0.90 11.43
N LEU A 92 15.07 2.20 11.45
CA LEU A 92 15.98 3.19 10.86
C LEU A 92 16.11 4.34 11.86
N PRO A 93 17.22 4.43 12.61
CA PRO A 93 17.50 5.62 13.41
C PRO A 93 17.61 6.83 12.48
N LEU A 94 16.85 7.88 12.78
CA LEU A 94 17.12 9.22 12.29
C LEU A 94 18.44 9.73 12.91
N ALA A 95 19.29 10.30 12.06
CA ALA A 95 20.54 11.03 12.36
C ALA A 95 21.72 10.16 12.87
N ALA A 96 22.97 10.37 12.44
CA ALA A 96 23.62 11.49 11.73
C ALA A 96 24.74 10.97 10.80
#